data_AF-K7Z9V2-F1
#
_entry.id   AF-K7Z9V2-F1
#
_cell.length_a   1.000
_cell.length_b   1.000
_cell.length_c   1.000
_cell.angle_alpha   90.00
_cell.angle_beta   90.00
_cell.angle_gamma   90.00
#
_symmetry.space_group_name_H-M   'P 1'
#
loop_
_entity.id
_entity.type
_entity.pdbx_description
1 polymer ?
#
loop_
_entity_poly.entity_id
_entity_poly.type
_entity_poly.pdbx_seq_one_letter_code
_entity_poly.pdbx_strand_id
1 'polypeptide(L)' 'MKRNKISPEEAVEFIESFNKMIHDKDEPTEAISLRIPANLLRALKTTAKIQDTKYQSLIVKFIREGLKNS' A
#
# COMPACT_ATOMS: atom_id res chain seq x y z
N MET A 1 -25.04 0.96 32.22
CA MET A 1 -24.20 0.88 31.01
C MET A 1 -24.04 -0.59 30.62
N LYS A 2 -24.69 -1.03 29.53
CA LYS A 2 -24.52 -2.41 29.03
C LYS A 2 -23.11 -2.52 28.42
N ARG A 3 -22.28 -3.41 28.96
CA ARG A 3 -21.04 -3.84 28.29
C ARG A 3 -21.50 -4.71 27.11
N ASN A 4 -21.48 -4.16 25.90
CA ASN A 4 -21.60 -4.97 24.69
C ASN A 4 -20.42 -5.95 24.69
N LYS A 5 -20.70 -7.20 25.05
CA LYS A 5 -19.74 -8.28 24.90
C LYS A 5 -19.69 -8.59 23.41
N ILE A 6 -18.52 -8.37 22.82
CA ILE A 6 -18.21 -8.76 21.44
C ILE A 6 -18.49 -10.26 21.33
N SER A 7 -19.21 -10.69 20.30
CA SER A 7 -19.45 -12.11 20.07
C SER A 7 -18.13 -12.83 19.70
N PRO A 8 -18.01 -14.14 19.95
CA PRO A 8 -16.82 -14.89 19.53
C PRO A 8 -16.52 -14.74 18.03
N GLU A 9 -17.55 -14.66 17.20
CA GLU A 9 -17.45 -14.49 15.75
C GLU A 9 -16.93 -13.09 15.39
N GLU A 10 -17.50 -12.05 16.01
CA GLU A 10 -17.03 -10.66 15.85
C GLU A 10 -15.56 -10.49 16.31
N ALA A 11 -15.16 -11.22 17.35
CA ALA A 11 -13.79 -11.20 17.86
C ALA A 11 -12.81 -11.85 16.87
N VAL A 12 -13.20 -12.94 16.20
CA VAL A 12 -12.39 -13.59 15.17
C VAL A 12 -12.26 -12.71 13.94
N GLU A 13 -13.37 -12.16 13.43
CA GLU A 13 -13.34 -11.21 12.30
C GLU A 13 -12.48 -9.99 12.59
N PHE A 14 -12.56 -9.47 13.82
CA PHE A 14 -11.70 -8.38 14.27
C PHE A 14 -10.22 -8.79 14.26
N ILE A 15 -9.86 -9.94 14.82
CA ILE A 15 -8.47 -10.43 14.85
C ILE A 15 -7.93 -10.63 13.43
N GLU A 16 -8.72 -11.20 12.52
CA GLU A 16 -8.32 -11.39 11.12
C GLU A 16 -8.14 -10.06 10.39
N SER A 17 -9.07 -9.12 10.58
CA SER A 17 -9.00 -7.78 10.01
C SER A 17 -7.82 -6.99 10.58
N PHE A 18 -7.56 -7.14 11.87
CA PHE A 18 -6.46 -6.52 12.59
C PHE A 18 -5.11 -7.10 12.16
N ASN A 19 -5.01 -8.41 11.98
CA ASN A 19 -3.82 -9.07 11.46
C ASN A 19 -3.54 -8.64 10.01
N LYS A 20 -4.57 -8.58 9.14
CA LYS A 20 -4.43 -8.03 7.78
C LYS A 20 -3.94 -6.57 7.81
N MET A 21 -4.47 -5.76 8.72
CA MET A 21 -4.05 -4.36 8.89
C MET A 21 -2.61 -4.22 9.44
N ILE A 22 -2.18 -5.09 10.36
CA ILE A 22 -0.82 -5.08 10.93
C ILE A 22 0.22 -5.60 9.93
N HIS A 23 -0.15 -6.57 9.09
CA HIS A 23 0.76 -7.13 8.08
C HIS A 23 1.01 -6.20 6.88
N ASP A 24 0.25 -5.11 6.75
CA ASP A 24 0.55 -3.99 5.83
C ASP A 24 1.63 -3.04 6.39
N LYS A 25 2.45 -3.49 7.35
CA LYS A 25 3.63 -2.75 7.79
C LYS A 25 4.73 -2.89 6.74
N ASP A 26 4.96 -1.81 6.02
CA ASP A 26 6.16 -1.66 5.21
C ASP A 26 7.41 -1.83 6.08
N GLU A 27 8.27 -2.75 5.66
CA GLU A 27 9.65 -2.82 6.14
C GLU A 27 10.38 -1.49 5.81
N PRO A 28 11.49 -1.17 6.51
CA PRO A 28 12.29 -0.01 6.18
C PRO A 28 12.64 0.05 4.68
N THR A 29 12.55 1.24 4.09
CA THR A 29 12.79 1.42 2.66
C THR A 29 14.26 1.22 2.32
N GLU A 30 14.54 0.31 1.38
CA GLU A 30 15.87 0.12 0.82
C GLU A 30 16.05 0.93 -0.48
N ALA A 31 17.25 1.49 -0.67
CA ALA A 31 17.57 2.24 -1.88
C ALA A 31 17.88 1.28 -3.03
N ILE A 32 17.15 1.39 -4.14
CA ILE A 32 17.37 0.60 -5.34
C ILE A 32 17.77 1.48 -6.53
N SER A 33 18.61 0.93 -7.40
CA SER A 33 18.94 1.54 -8.70
C SER A 33 18.16 0.83 -9.81
N LEU A 34 17.21 1.54 -10.43
CA LEU A 34 16.39 1.03 -11.54
C LEU A 34 16.63 1.86 -12.81
N ARG A 35 16.90 1.19 -13.93
CA ARG A 35 16.83 1.83 -15.26
C ARG A 35 15.39 1.80 -15.76
N ILE A 36 14.87 2.96 -16.12
CA ILE A 36 13.51 3.12 -16.64
C ILE A 36 13.53 3.97 -17.92
N PRO A 37 12.72 3.64 -18.94
CA PRO A 37 12.61 4.48 -20.14
C PRO A 37 12.23 5.94 -19.83
N ALA A 38 12.84 6.89 -20.54
CA ALA A 38 12.68 8.32 -20.26
C ALA A 38 11.24 8.82 -20.43
N ASN A 39 10.50 8.26 -21.39
CA ASN A 39 9.09 8.54 -21.61
C ASN A 39 8.22 8.11 -20.42
N LEU A 40 8.49 6.93 -19.84
CA LEU A 40 7.80 6.44 -18.64
C LEU A 40 8.09 7.30 -17.43
N LEU A 41 9.37 7.64 -17.19
CA LEU A 41 9.74 8.52 -16.08
C LEU A 41 9.06 9.88 -16.19
N ARG A 42 8.99 10.45 -17.40
CA ARG A 42 8.29 11.71 -17.64
C ARG A 42 6.80 11.59 -17.34
N ALA A 43 6.14 10.53 -17.81
CA ALA A 43 4.73 10.29 -17.53
C ALA A 43 4.47 10.19 -16.02
N LEU A 44 5.27 9.39 -15.30
CA LEU A 44 5.17 9.22 -13.84
C LEU A 44 5.34 10.56 -13.10
N LYS A 45 6.34 11.37 -13.45
CA LYS A 45 6.56 12.68 -12.83
C LYS A 45 5.40 13.63 -13.07
N THR A 46 4.88 13.68 -14.29
CA THR A 46 3.73 14.52 -14.63
C THR A 46 2.49 14.10 -13.85
N THR A 47 2.20 12.79 -13.81
CA THR A 47 1.07 12.25 -13.04
C THR A 47 1.21 12.54 -11.55
N ALA A 48 2.41 12.37 -10.99
CA ALA A 48 2.67 12.66 -9.58
C ALA A 48 2.43 14.14 -9.24
N LYS A 49 2.82 15.05 -10.15
CA LYS A 49 2.57 16.48 -10.01
C LYS A 49 1.06 16.81 -10.02
N ILE A 50 0.29 16.15 -10.88
CA ILE A 50 -1.17 16.34 -10.94
C ILE A 50 -1.85 15.84 -9.66
N GLN A 51 -1.32 14.76 -9.06
CA GLN A 51 -1.89 14.12 -7.86
C GLN A 51 -1.30 14.62 -6.55
N ASP A 52 -0.47 15.67 -6.58
CA ASP A 52 0.26 16.22 -5.43
C ASP A 52 0.98 15.14 -4.60
N THR A 53 1.72 14.25 -5.28
CA THR A 53 2.45 13.15 -4.64
C THR A 53 3.86 12.99 -5.22
N LYS A 54 4.70 12.18 -4.56
CA LYS A 54 6.03 11.84 -5.07
C LYS A 54 5.92 10.77 -6.14
N TYR A 55 6.67 10.90 -7.24
CA TYR A 55 6.63 9.91 -8.31
C TYR A 55 7.12 8.53 -7.85
N GLN A 56 8.02 8.47 -6.85
CA GLN A 56 8.45 7.21 -6.24
C GLN A 56 7.29 6.49 -5.55
N SER A 57 6.37 7.22 -4.93
CA SER A 57 5.17 6.65 -4.32
C SER A 57 4.26 6.02 -5.37
N LEU A 58 4.15 6.63 -6.57
CA LEU A 58 3.43 6.01 -7.68
C LEU A 58 4.11 4.74 -8.18
N ILE A 59 5.45 4.70 -8.24
CA ILE A 59 6.19 3.49 -8.61
C ILE A 59 5.87 2.35 -7.63
N VAL A 60 5.96 2.60 -6.32
CA VAL A 60 5.64 1.61 -5.29
C VAL A 60 4.18 1.15 -5.40
N LYS A 61 3.24 2.09 -5.59
CA LYS A 61 1.82 1.78 -5.77
C LYS A 61 1.59 0.82 -6.94
N PHE A 62 2.12 1.14 -8.12
CA PHE A 62 1.94 0.32 -9.31
C PHE A 62 2.61 -1.05 -9.19
N ILE A 63 3.77 -1.14 -8.52
CA ILE A 63 4.39 -2.44 -8.21
C ILE A 63 3.48 -3.27 -7.32
N ARG A 64 2.92 -2.70 -6.23
CA ARG A 64 2.00 -3.43 -5.36
C ARG A 64 0.73 -3.88 -6.08
N GLU A 65 0.15 -3.01 -6.90
CA GLU A 65 -1.04 -3.34 -7.70
C GLU A 65 -0.74 -4.44 -8.72
N GLY A 66 0.43 -4.41 -9.36
CA GLY A 66 0.89 -5.47 -10.25
C GLY A 66 1.00 -6.82 -9.54
N LEU A 67 1.65 -6.85 -8.37
CA LEU A 67 1.85 -8.07 -7.58
C LEU A 67 0.55 -8.66 -7.01
N LYS A 68 -0.45 -7.82 -6.71
CA LYS A 68 -1.77 -8.29 -6.24
C LYS A 68 -2.62 -8.93 -7.33
N ASN A 69 -2.39 -8.58 -8.60
CA ASN A 69 -3.17 -9.03 -9.74
C ASN A 69 -2.46 -10.13 -10.57
N SER A 70 -1.30 -10.60 -10.11
CA SER A 70 -0.49 -11.65 -10.73
C SER A 70 -0.72 -13.04 -10.16
#